data_AF-A0A9E6CLA5-F1
#
_entry.id   AF-A0A9E6CLA5-F1
#
_cell.length_a   1.000
_cell.length_b   1.000
_cell.length_c   1.000
_cell.angle_alpha   90.00
_cell.angle_beta   90.00
_cell.angle_gamma   90.00
#
_symmetry.space_group_name_H-M   'P 1'
#
loop_
_entity.id
_entity.type
_entity.pdbx_description
1 polymer ?
#
loop_
_entity_poly.entity_id
_entity_poly.type
_entity_poly.pdbx_seq_one_letter_code
_entity_poly.pdbx_strand_id
1 'polypeptide(L)'
;VKNREVDILIVVNMFLTGFDATTLNTLWVDKNLRLHGLLQAYSRTNRILNSVKTFGNIVCFRNLEKATNESIALFGDKEAGGLVLLKSYDDYCNGYQNEGKEVRGYKSMIEELLEKYPAAEQIISEQAQKDFIRLYGAILRMRNILTAFDEFAGNGILTERDLQDYHSKYIDLYNQLRKPGEADKENINDDLVFEMELIKQIEINIDYILSLIKQYHEKHTEDKEILVDINKAIDSSVELRNKKELINQFITSLDVGANIDEDWQKFVNKRKIEELEQIIKDENLNRDAAYTFVNNAFRDGHIAIGGTAITKVIPSVTRFSKTGERTQKRESVLTRLAQFFERFFDISNGAL
;
A
#
# COMPACT_ATOMS: atom_id res chain seq x y z
N VAL A 1 17.32 1.07 12.82
CA VAL A 1 16.07 1.81 13.16
C VAL A 1 15.67 2.84 12.10
N LYS A 2 16.49 3.87 11.80
CA LYS A 2 16.11 4.90 10.79
C LYS A 2 15.93 4.35 9.37
N ASN A 3 16.63 3.27 9.01
CA ASN A 3 16.60 2.66 7.68
C ASN A 3 15.43 1.67 7.47
N ARG A 4 14.35 1.74 8.28
CA ARG A 4 13.21 0.81 8.25
C ARG A 4 13.59 -0.67 8.46
N GLU A 5 14.65 -0.93 9.22
CA GLU A 5 15.06 -2.29 9.60
C GLU A 5 14.25 -2.86 10.77
N VAL A 6 13.52 -1.99 11.47
CA VAL A 6 12.74 -2.30 12.68
C VAL A 6 11.39 -1.61 12.55
N ASP A 7 10.32 -2.39 12.57
CA ASP A 7 8.95 -1.88 12.38
C ASP A 7 8.34 -1.34 13.68
N ILE A 8 8.61 -2.01 14.81
CA ILE A 8 8.11 -1.61 16.14
C ILE A 8 9.29 -1.53 17.12
N LEU A 9 9.37 -0.41 17.83
CA LEU A 9 10.35 -0.18 18.89
C LEU A 9 9.65 0.09 20.22
N ILE A 10 9.88 -0.79 21.20
CA ILE A 10 9.36 -0.61 22.56
C ILE A 10 10.33 0.29 23.34
N VAL A 11 9.83 1.40 23.86
CA VAL A 11 10.64 2.41 24.57
C VAL A 11 10.03 2.80 25.91
N VAL A 12 10.87 3.20 26.87
CA VAL A 12 10.42 3.74 28.17
C VAL A 12 10.52 5.26 28.20
N ASN A 13 11.72 5.80 27.98
CA ASN A 13 12.01 7.25 27.94
C ASN A 13 12.96 7.64 26.79
N MET A 14 13.81 6.71 26.33
CA MET A 14 14.71 6.95 25.20
C MET A 14 13.90 7.15 23.91
N PHE A 15 14.44 7.95 22.99
CA PHE A 15 13.85 8.29 21.70
C PHE A 15 12.57 9.15 21.74
N LEU A 16 12.05 9.50 22.92
CA LEU A 16 10.96 10.47 23.07
C LEU A 16 11.45 11.92 22.93
N THR A 17 12.77 12.14 23.05
CA THR A 17 13.44 13.41 22.81
C THR A 17 14.68 13.19 21.93
N GLY A 18 14.97 14.14 21.03
CA GLY A 18 16.19 14.14 20.20
C GLY A 18 16.23 13.11 19.04
N PHE A 19 15.39 12.07 19.06
CA PHE A 19 15.30 11.12 17.95
C PHE A 19 14.46 11.66 16.80
N ASP A 20 14.92 11.51 15.57
CA ASP A 20 14.28 12.09 14.41
C ASP A 20 14.26 11.11 13.24
N ALA A 21 13.06 10.76 12.78
CA ALA A 21 12.84 9.88 11.64
C ALA A 21 11.64 10.40 10.83
N THR A 22 11.88 10.79 9.58
CA THR A 22 10.82 11.29 8.67
C THR A 22 9.77 10.22 8.36
N THR A 23 10.17 8.94 8.38
CA THR A 23 9.31 7.79 8.08
C THR A 23 8.45 7.32 9.25
N LEU A 24 8.69 7.80 10.47
CA LEU A 24 7.90 7.42 11.64
C LEU A 24 6.59 8.22 11.66
N ASN A 25 5.46 7.54 11.53
CA ASN A 25 4.11 8.13 11.54
C ASN A 25 3.36 7.83 12.84
N THR A 26 3.49 6.63 13.41
CA THR A 26 2.64 6.20 14.53
C THR A 26 3.40 6.13 15.86
N LEU A 27 2.78 6.63 16.93
CA LEU A 27 3.21 6.48 18.31
C LEU A 27 2.09 5.89 19.16
N TRP A 28 2.36 4.70 19.72
CA TRP A 28 1.49 4.06 20.71
C TRP A 28 1.92 4.46 22.12
N VAL A 29 0.97 4.94 22.93
CA VAL A 29 1.25 5.52 24.24
C VAL A 29 0.46 4.81 25.33
N ASP A 30 1.16 4.04 26.17
CA ASP A 30 0.68 3.57 27.47
C ASP A 30 1.51 4.22 28.60
N LYS A 31 1.59 5.54 28.59
CA LYS A 31 2.36 6.33 29.57
C LYS A 31 1.64 7.62 29.91
N ASN A 32 1.71 8.03 31.17
CA ASN A 32 1.21 9.34 31.60
C ASN A 32 2.17 10.46 31.16
N LEU A 33 2.08 10.87 29.90
CA LEU A 33 2.79 12.04 29.37
C LEU A 33 2.14 13.33 29.85
N ARG A 34 2.95 14.37 30.13
CA ARG A 34 2.47 15.66 30.64
C ARG A 34 3.26 16.82 30.04
N LEU A 35 2.58 17.95 29.82
CA LEU A 35 3.17 19.24 29.45
C LEU A 35 4.12 19.12 28.24
N HIS A 36 5.31 19.74 28.33
CA HIS A 36 6.30 19.75 27.26
C HIS A 36 6.75 18.35 26.82
N GLY A 37 6.78 17.37 27.73
CA GLY A 37 7.15 15.99 27.40
C GLY A 37 6.13 15.29 26.51
N LEU A 38 4.85 15.67 26.61
CA LEU A 38 3.77 15.19 25.73
C LEU A 38 3.96 15.74 24.31
N LEU A 39 4.12 17.06 24.17
CA LEU A 39 4.33 17.69 22.86
C LEU A 39 5.62 17.23 22.19
N GLN A 40 6.71 17.04 22.96
CA GLN A 40 7.96 16.52 22.42
C GLN A 40 7.79 15.09 21.88
N ALA A 41 7.11 14.23 22.63
CA ALA A 41 6.81 12.87 22.18
C ALA A 41 5.92 12.87 20.92
N TYR A 42 4.84 13.66 20.89
CA TYR A 42 3.96 13.74 19.72
C TYR A 42 4.67 14.34 18.51
N SER A 43 5.57 15.31 18.70
CA SER A 43 6.33 15.88 17.59
C SER A 43 7.24 14.88 16.86
N ARG A 44 7.47 13.67 17.42
CA ARG A 44 8.26 12.62 16.77
C ARG A 44 7.57 12.05 15.52
N THR A 45 6.24 12.10 15.47
CA THR A 45 5.45 11.54 14.37
C THR A 45 5.21 12.54 13.24
N ASN A 46 5.23 13.85 13.53
CA ASN A 46 4.77 14.90 12.61
C ASN A 46 5.84 15.45 11.66
N ARG A 47 6.93 14.69 11.42
CA ARG A 47 7.95 15.10 10.44
C ARG A 47 7.44 14.93 9.02
N ILE A 48 7.51 15.99 8.21
CA ILE A 48 7.10 15.99 6.81
C ILE A 48 7.98 15.01 6.03
N LEU A 49 7.34 14.15 5.23
CA LEU A 49 8.01 13.22 4.32
C LEU A 49 7.61 13.52 2.88
N ASN A 50 6.32 13.41 2.59
CA ASN A 50 5.73 13.55 1.27
C ASN A 50 4.22 13.86 1.40
N SER A 51 3.50 14.02 0.29
CA SER A 51 2.07 14.40 0.28
C SER A 51 1.16 13.40 0.99
N VAL A 52 1.62 12.16 1.18
CA VAL A 52 0.83 11.11 1.83
C VAL A 52 0.90 11.19 3.36
N LYS A 53 2.05 11.59 3.91
CA LYS A 53 2.21 11.75 5.35
C LYS A 53 1.80 13.17 5.77
N THR A 54 0.50 13.40 5.87
CA THR A 54 -0.10 14.69 6.24
C THR A 54 -0.14 14.94 7.74
N PHE A 55 -0.17 13.89 8.57
CA PHE A 55 -0.26 13.95 10.02
C PHE A 55 0.50 12.79 10.65
N GLY A 56 0.64 12.84 11.99
CA GLY A 56 1.16 11.74 12.79
C GLY A 56 0.06 11.11 13.63
N ASN A 57 0.04 9.79 13.69
CA ASN A 57 -0.96 9.02 14.43
C ASN A 57 -0.51 8.81 15.88
N ILE A 58 -1.30 9.32 16.83
CA ILE A 58 -1.07 9.13 18.26
C ILE A 58 -2.18 8.24 18.84
N VAL A 59 -1.81 7.01 19.20
CA VAL A 59 -2.76 6.02 19.75
C VAL A 59 -2.53 5.91 21.25
N CYS A 60 -3.46 6.45 22.05
CA CYS A 60 -3.34 6.46 23.51
C CYS A 60 -4.15 5.33 24.15
N PHE A 61 -3.52 4.51 25.00
CA PHE A 61 -4.21 3.51 25.83
C PHE A 61 -4.65 4.05 27.20
N ARG A 62 -4.37 5.33 27.46
CA ARG A 62 -4.81 6.07 28.64
C ARG A 62 -5.51 7.34 28.18
N ASN A 63 -6.46 7.83 28.97
CA ASN A 63 -7.08 9.13 28.69
C ASN A 63 -6.05 10.26 28.90
N LEU A 64 -5.47 10.74 27.81
CA LEU A 64 -4.54 11.87 27.76
C LEU A 64 -5.15 13.13 27.14
N GLU A 65 -6.45 13.14 26.87
CA GLU A 65 -7.14 14.23 26.18
C GLU A 65 -6.98 15.55 26.94
N LYS A 66 -7.32 15.55 28.24
CA LYS A 66 -7.17 16.73 29.11
C LYS A 66 -5.72 17.22 29.16
N ALA A 67 -4.77 16.30 29.31
CA ALA A 67 -3.34 16.65 29.35
C ALA A 67 -2.84 17.21 28.00
N THR A 68 -3.40 16.73 26.89
CA THR A 68 -3.09 17.20 25.54
C THR A 68 -3.63 18.62 25.35
N ASN A 69 -4.89 18.85 25.67
CA ASN A 69 -5.53 20.16 25.59
C ASN A 69 -4.84 21.19 26.49
N GLU A 70 -4.49 20.82 27.72
CA GLU A 70 -3.72 21.67 28.64
C GLU A 70 -2.34 22.01 28.05
N SER A 71 -1.64 21.03 27.46
CA SER A 71 -0.32 21.26 26.87
C SER A 71 -0.40 22.17 25.64
N ILE A 72 -1.39 21.96 24.76
CA ILE A 72 -1.60 22.83 23.60
C ILE A 72 -1.98 24.24 24.02
N ALA A 73 -2.84 24.41 25.02
CA ALA A 73 -3.21 25.73 25.53
C ALA A 73 -2.05 26.48 26.19
N LEU A 74 -1.07 25.76 26.74
CA LEU A 74 0.07 26.33 27.46
C LEU A 74 1.24 26.69 26.54
N PHE A 75 1.40 25.97 25.41
CA PHE A 75 2.51 26.13 24.47
C PHE A 75 2.10 26.59 23.06
N GLY A 76 0.80 26.63 22.77
CA GLY A 76 0.22 27.12 21.52
C GLY A 76 -0.64 28.37 21.76
N ASP A 77 -1.05 29.01 20.66
CA ASP A 77 -2.03 30.08 20.72
C ASP A 77 -3.40 29.51 21.15
N LYS A 78 -4.24 30.27 21.87
CA LYS A 78 -5.54 29.73 22.34
C LYS A 78 -6.48 29.33 21.20
N GLU A 79 -6.26 29.89 20.01
CA GLU A 79 -6.94 29.51 18.76
C GLU A 79 -6.26 28.33 18.04
N ALA A 80 -5.03 27.96 18.43
CA ALA A 80 -4.24 26.90 17.79
C ALA A 80 -4.73 25.47 18.14
N GLY A 81 -5.60 25.30 19.14
CA GLY A 81 -6.18 24.00 19.49
C GLY A 81 -6.85 23.30 18.30
N GLY A 82 -7.52 24.08 17.45
CA GLY A 82 -8.16 23.57 16.22
C GLY A 82 -7.22 23.40 15.02
N LEU A 83 -5.99 23.90 15.09
CA LEU A 83 -4.94 23.83 14.05
C LEU A 83 -3.94 22.68 14.32
N VAL A 84 -3.79 22.25 15.58
CA VAL A 84 -2.81 21.24 15.99
C VAL A 84 -3.40 19.82 15.98
N LEU A 85 -4.72 19.69 16.13
CA LEU A 85 -5.43 18.41 16.11
C LEU A 85 -6.29 18.29 14.85
N LEU A 86 -6.39 17.08 14.31
CA LEU A 86 -7.36 16.77 13.25
C LEU A 86 -8.79 17.02 13.75
N LYS A 87 -9.67 17.39 12.82
CA LYS A 87 -11.11 17.52 13.10
C LYS A 87 -11.75 16.13 13.29
N SER A 88 -13.01 16.11 13.68
CA SER A 88 -13.72 14.84 13.89
C SER A 88 -13.95 14.11 12.55
N TYR A 89 -14.21 12.80 12.63
CA TYR A 89 -14.61 12.01 11.46
C TYR A 89 -15.84 12.62 10.76
N ASP A 90 -16.83 13.07 11.54
CA ASP A 90 -18.07 13.65 11.01
C ASP A 90 -17.81 14.94 10.22
N ASP A 91 -16.91 15.80 10.72
CA ASP A 91 -16.49 17.02 10.05
C ASP A 91 -15.87 16.72 8.67
N TYR A 92 -14.98 15.72 8.58
CA TYR A 92 -14.36 15.35 7.30
C TYR A 92 -15.35 14.65 6.36
N CYS A 93 -16.32 13.92 6.88
CA CYS A 93 -17.33 13.23 6.08
C CYS A 93 -18.41 14.18 5.52
N ASN A 94 -18.94 15.08 6.35
CA ASN A 94 -20.07 15.94 6.01
C ASN A 94 -19.65 17.36 5.61
N GLY A 95 -18.43 17.78 5.96
CA GLY A 95 -17.91 19.12 5.72
C GLY A 95 -17.95 19.97 6.99
N TYR A 96 -17.13 21.01 7.03
CA TYR A 96 -17.01 21.90 8.19
C TYR A 96 -16.62 23.31 7.78
N GLN A 97 -16.81 24.28 8.67
CA GLN A 97 -16.32 25.64 8.48
C GLN A 97 -14.95 25.81 9.15
N ASN A 98 -13.99 26.31 8.39
CA ASN A 98 -12.67 26.67 8.88
C ASN A 98 -12.39 28.14 8.60
N GLU A 99 -12.29 28.97 9.64
CA GLU A 99 -11.95 30.40 9.53
C GLU A 99 -12.82 31.16 8.49
N GLY A 100 -14.12 30.83 8.44
CA GLY A 100 -15.09 31.44 7.51
C GLY A 100 -15.07 30.86 6.09
N LYS A 101 -14.23 29.87 5.80
CA LYS A 101 -14.26 29.10 4.55
C LYS A 101 -14.95 27.75 4.76
N GLU A 102 -15.86 27.42 3.87
CA GLU A 102 -16.53 26.12 3.86
C GLU A 102 -15.60 25.07 3.25
N VAL A 103 -15.27 24.05 4.06
CA VAL A 103 -14.54 22.87 3.60
C VAL A 103 -15.57 21.80 3.28
N ARG A 104 -15.59 21.37 2.02
CA ARG A 104 -16.50 20.34 1.53
C ARG A 104 -16.20 18.99 2.17
N GLY A 105 -17.24 18.23 2.50
CA GLY A 105 -17.12 16.88 3.07
C GLY A 105 -16.93 15.81 2.00
N TYR A 106 -16.35 14.67 2.41
CA TYR A 106 -16.13 13.50 1.56
C TYR A 106 -17.39 13.04 0.82
N LYS A 107 -18.54 12.94 1.51
CA LYS A 107 -19.81 12.49 0.91
C LYS A 107 -20.22 13.37 -0.28
N SER A 108 -20.18 14.68 -0.09
CA SER A 108 -20.53 15.65 -1.14
C SER A 108 -19.62 15.57 -2.36
N MET A 109 -18.34 15.22 -2.17
CA MET A 109 -17.39 15.08 -3.27
C MET A 109 -17.63 13.78 -4.04
N ILE A 110 -17.97 12.69 -3.35
CA ILE A 110 -18.32 11.42 -3.98
C ILE A 110 -19.64 11.54 -4.76
N GLU A 111 -20.65 12.20 -4.20
CA GLU A 111 -21.92 12.45 -4.89
C GLU A 111 -21.69 13.23 -6.20
N GLU A 112 -20.91 14.31 -6.16
CA GLU A 112 -20.54 15.06 -7.36
C GLU A 112 -19.74 14.22 -8.37
N LEU A 113 -18.82 13.37 -7.88
CA LEU A 113 -18.03 12.49 -8.72
C LEU A 113 -18.92 11.52 -9.49
N LEU A 114 -19.86 10.87 -8.80
CA LEU A 114 -20.77 9.89 -9.39
C LEU A 114 -21.78 10.54 -10.35
N GLU A 115 -22.26 11.74 -10.04
CA GLU A 115 -23.23 12.48 -10.87
C GLU A 115 -22.58 13.01 -12.16
N LYS A 116 -21.41 13.66 -12.05
CA LYS A 116 -20.78 14.32 -13.19
C LYS A 116 -19.86 13.42 -14.01
N TYR A 117 -19.30 12.39 -13.39
CA TYR A 117 -18.29 11.53 -13.99
C TYR A 117 -18.58 10.05 -13.73
N PRO A 118 -19.62 9.46 -14.35
CA PRO A 118 -19.88 8.02 -14.21
C PRO A 118 -18.66 7.16 -14.59
N ALA A 119 -18.39 6.10 -13.82
CA ALA A 119 -17.20 5.25 -14.00
C ALA A 119 -17.10 4.63 -15.41
N ALA A 120 -18.21 4.38 -16.11
CA ALA A 120 -18.20 3.80 -17.45
C ALA A 120 -17.98 4.83 -18.59
N GLU A 121 -18.09 6.13 -18.34
CA GLU A 121 -18.09 7.16 -19.40
C GLU A 121 -16.73 7.85 -19.57
N GLN A 122 -16.37 8.21 -20.81
CA GLN A 122 -15.16 8.97 -21.11
C GLN A 122 -15.36 10.47 -20.92
N ILE A 123 -14.35 11.14 -20.37
CA ILE A 123 -14.36 12.59 -20.17
C ILE A 123 -13.77 13.27 -21.41
N ILE A 124 -14.64 13.84 -22.24
CA ILE A 124 -14.27 14.32 -23.58
C ILE A 124 -13.69 15.74 -23.55
N SER A 125 -14.28 16.66 -22.79
CA SER A 125 -13.87 18.07 -22.82
C SER A 125 -12.65 18.33 -21.94
N GLU A 126 -11.70 19.14 -22.42
CA GLU A 126 -10.50 19.50 -21.66
C GLU A 126 -10.86 20.13 -20.30
N GLN A 127 -11.87 21.00 -20.27
CA GLN A 127 -12.34 21.62 -19.03
C GLN A 127 -12.87 20.57 -18.05
N ALA A 128 -13.67 19.61 -18.55
CA ALA A 128 -14.21 18.54 -17.71
C ALA A 128 -13.11 17.62 -17.16
N GLN A 129 -12.04 17.38 -17.93
CA GLN A 129 -10.86 16.63 -17.46
C GLN A 129 -10.15 17.38 -16.33
N LYS A 130 -9.91 18.69 -16.47
CA LYS A 130 -9.29 19.51 -15.42
C LYS A 130 -10.12 19.54 -14.14
N ASP A 131 -11.43 19.66 -14.27
CA ASP A 131 -12.34 19.68 -13.12
C ASP A 131 -12.42 18.31 -12.44
N PHE A 132 -12.40 17.22 -13.21
CA PHE A 132 -12.26 15.86 -12.68
C PHE A 132 -10.96 15.67 -11.90
N ILE A 133 -9.82 16.10 -12.44
CA ILE A 133 -8.52 15.98 -11.76
C ILE A 133 -8.54 16.70 -10.41
N ARG A 134 -9.08 17.94 -10.37
CA ARG A 134 -9.20 18.71 -9.12
C ARG A 134 -10.12 18.03 -8.10
N LEU A 135 -11.28 17.56 -8.54
CA LEU A 135 -12.25 16.88 -7.69
C LEU A 135 -11.67 15.57 -7.14
N TYR A 136 -11.13 14.74 -8.03
CA TYR A 136 -10.59 13.44 -7.67
C TYR A 136 -9.34 13.56 -6.78
N GLY A 137 -8.44 14.50 -7.06
CA GLY A 137 -7.31 14.81 -6.18
C GLY A 137 -7.77 15.23 -4.78
N ALA A 138 -8.84 16.03 -4.67
CA ALA A 138 -9.43 16.38 -3.37
C ALA A 138 -10.01 15.16 -2.64
N ILE A 139 -10.66 14.25 -3.38
CA ILE A 139 -11.18 12.98 -2.84
C ILE A 139 -10.04 12.10 -2.32
N LEU A 140 -8.93 11.98 -3.06
CA LEU A 140 -7.75 11.21 -2.62
C LEU A 140 -7.16 11.77 -1.32
N ARG A 141 -6.98 13.10 -1.23
CA ARG A 141 -6.50 13.75 0.00
C ARG A 141 -7.44 13.54 1.18
N MET A 142 -8.75 13.69 0.94
CA MET A 142 -9.76 13.49 1.99
C MET A 142 -9.80 12.03 2.45
N ARG A 143 -9.74 11.07 1.51
CA ARG A 143 -9.69 9.65 1.82
C ARG A 143 -8.45 9.30 2.64
N ASN A 144 -7.28 9.86 2.31
CA ASN A 144 -6.05 9.66 3.07
C ASN A 144 -6.12 10.17 4.52
N ILE A 145 -6.94 11.19 4.78
CA ILE A 145 -7.24 11.63 6.15
C ILE A 145 -8.20 10.65 6.83
N LEU A 146 -9.26 10.26 6.13
CA LEU A 146 -10.30 9.37 6.67
C LEU A 146 -9.77 7.97 7.01
N THR A 147 -8.76 7.46 6.31
CA THR A 147 -8.14 6.15 6.62
C THR A 147 -7.46 6.08 7.99
N ALA A 148 -7.22 7.23 8.64
CA ALA A 148 -6.71 7.26 10.01
C ALA A 148 -7.79 7.06 11.08
N PHE A 149 -9.08 7.10 10.71
CA PHE A 149 -10.20 6.92 11.61
C PHE A 149 -10.74 5.48 11.51
N ASP A 150 -10.92 4.83 12.66
CA ASP A 150 -11.45 3.47 12.72
C ASP A 150 -12.86 3.38 12.10
N GLU A 151 -13.66 4.44 12.22
CA GLU A 151 -15.01 4.54 11.66
C GLU A 151 -15.04 4.52 10.13
N PHE A 152 -13.93 4.81 9.46
CA PHE A 152 -13.87 4.73 8.00
C PHE A 152 -13.75 3.29 7.49
N ALA A 153 -13.20 2.38 8.29
CA ALA A 153 -13.00 0.99 7.90
C ALA A 153 -14.35 0.32 7.58
N GLY A 154 -14.57 -0.06 6.32
CA GLY A 154 -15.80 -0.69 5.85
C GLY A 154 -16.96 0.26 5.52
N ASN A 155 -16.79 1.58 5.73
CA ASN A 155 -17.79 2.61 5.43
C ASN A 155 -17.43 3.44 4.17
N GLY A 156 -16.60 2.87 3.29
CA GLY A 156 -16.30 3.47 1.99
C GLY A 156 -17.56 3.56 1.12
N ILE A 157 -17.83 4.74 0.56
CA ILE A 157 -19.02 4.98 -0.29
C ILE A 157 -18.80 4.38 -1.67
N LEU A 158 -17.58 4.48 -2.20
CA LEU A 158 -17.19 3.88 -3.47
C LEU A 158 -16.82 2.40 -3.27
N THR A 159 -17.23 1.56 -4.21
CA THR A 159 -16.76 0.18 -4.27
C THR A 159 -15.29 0.14 -4.66
N GLU A 160 -14.59 -0.96 -4.34
CA GLU A 160 -13.20 -1.17 -4.78
C GLU A 160 -13.06 -1.10 -6.30
N ARG A 161 -14.06 -1.60 -7.03
CA ARG A 161 -14.10 -1.55 -8.49
C ARG A 161 -14.22 -0.13 -9.02
N ASP A 162 -15.14 0.66 -8.48
CA ASP A 162 -15.30 2.06 -8.90
C ASP A 162 -14.03 2.86 -8.62
N LEU A 163 -13.39 2.61 -7.47
CA LEU A 163 -12.12 3.24 -7.13
C LEU A 163 -11.02 2.94 -8.13
N GLN A 164 -10.87 1.67 -8.52
CA GLN A 164 -9.92 1.26 -9.54
C GLN A 164 -10.20 1.91 -10.90
N ASP A 165 -11.48 1.97 -11.31
CA ASP A 165 -11.88 2.61 -12.56
C ASP A 165 -11.53 4.10 -12.54
N TYR A 166 -11.78 4.80 -11.43
CA TYR A 166 -11.42 6.20 -11.28
C TYR A 166 -9.90 6.43 -11.18
N HIS A 167 -9.15 5.55 -10.50
CA HIS A 167 -7.68 5.60 -10.48
C HIS A 167 -7.12 5.46 -11.89
N SER A 168 -7.60 4.48 -12.65
CA SER A 168 -7.20 4.26 -14.04
C SER A 168 -7.44 5.51 -14.89
N LYS A 169 -8.65 6.10 -14.83
CA LYS A 169 -8.95 7.36 -15.54
C LYS A 169 -8.03 8.51 -15.13
N TYR A 170 -7.75 8.65 -13.84
CA TYR A 170 -6.90 9.71 -13.33
C TYR A 170 -5.44 9.58 -13.82
N ILE A 171 -4.95 8.35 -13.89
CA ILE A 171 -3.61 8.01 -14.39
C ILE A 171 -3.53 8.19 -15.91
N ASP A 172 -4.57 7.82 -16.64
CA ASP A 172 -4.66 8.05 -18.08
C ASP A 172 -4.57 9.55 -18.40
N LEU A 173 -5.32 10.38 -17.68
CA LEU A 173 -5.26 11.83 -17.83
C LEU A 173 -3.90 12.42 -17.45
N TYR A 174 -3.27 11.87 -16.40
CA TYR A 174 -1.90 12.25 -16.05
C TYR A 174 -0.94 11.97 -17.21
N ASN A 175 -0.99 10.77 -17.79
CA ASN A 175 -0.12 10.36 -18.89
C ASN A 175 -0.39 11.13 -20.19
N GLN A 176 -1.66 11.46 -20.49
CA GLN A 176 -2.03 12.25 -21.66
C GLN A 176 -1.54 13.70 -21.58
N LEU A 177 -1.62 14.30 -20.39
CA LEU A 177 -1.24 15.70 -20.18
C LEU A 177 0.26 15.86 -19.98
N ARG A 178 0.97 14.83 -19.49
CA ARG A 178 2.41 14.82 -19.30
C ARG A 178 3.13 14.97 -20.65
N LYS A 179 3.98 16.00 -20.76
CA LYS A 179 4.83 16.18 -21.95
C LYS A 179 6.01 15.21 -21.90
N PRO A 180 6.38 14.56 -23.03
CA PRO A 180 7.56 13.70 -23.08
C PRO A 180 8.81 14.52 -22.75
N GLY A 181 9.57 14.11 -21.74
CA GLY A 181 10.81 14.76 -21.29
C GLY A 181 10.77 15.54 -19.97
N GLU A 182 9.61 15.76 -19.34
CA GLU A 182 9.51 16.31 -17.97
C GLU A 182 9.25 15.18 -16.97
N ALA A 183 10.33 14.50 -16.56
CA ALA A 183 10.24 13.31 -15.71
C ALA A 183 10.03 13.61 -14.21
N ASP A 184 10.22 14.86 -13.75
CA ASP A 184 10.34 15.19 -12.32
C ASP A 184 9.60 16.47 -11.88
N LYS A 185 8.59 16.94 -12.62
CA LYS A 185 7.76 18.07 -12.17
C LYS A 185 6.29 17.68 -12.05
N GLU A 186 5.76 17.79 -10.82
CA GLU A 186 4.33 17.64 -10.51
C GLU A 186 3.46 18.75 -11.11
N ASN A 187 4.07 19.76 -11.74
CA ASN A 187 3.42 20.80 -12.53
C ASN A 187 3.52 20.47 -14.02
N ILE A 188 2.48 19.82 -14.55
CA ILE A 188 2.33 19.52 -15.98
C ILE A 188 1.67 20.71 -16.71
N ASN A 189 0.96 21.56 -15.95
CA ASN A 189 0.37 22.83 -16.39
C ASN A 189 0.35 23.75 -15.15
N ASP A 190 0.60 25.06 -15.28
CA ASP A 190 0.78 25.97 -14.12
C ASP A 190 -0.42 26.01 -13.13
N ASP A 191 -1.56 25.38 -13.47
CA ASP A 191 -2.81 25.35 -12.70
C ASP A 191 -3.29 23.95 -12.22
N LEU A 192 -2.54 22.87 -12.48
CA LEU A 192 -2.96 21.49 -12.13
C LEU A 192 -1.85 20.68 -11.46
N VAL A 193 -2.12 20.28 -10.22
CA VAL A 193 -1.27 19.42 -9.39
C VAL A 193 -1.90 18.04 -9.30
N PHE A 194 -1.14 17.01 -9.67
CA PHE A 194 -1.59 15.62 -9.59
C PHE A 194 -1.10 14.95 -8.30
N GLU A 195 -2.03 14.37 -7.53
CA GLU A 195 -1.76 13.58 -6.33
C GLU A 195 -1.22 12.15 -6.61
N MET A 196 -0.18 12.03 -7.44
CA MET A 196 0.35 10.71 -7.86
C MET A 196 0.96 9.90 -6.72
N GLU A 197 1.47 10.55 -5.67
CA GLU A 197 1.98 9.83 -4.51
C GLU A 197 0.86 9.16 -3.69
N LEU A 198 -0.33 9.79 -3.61
CA LEU A 198 -1.50 9.19 -2.97
C LEU A 198 -1.95 7.96 -3.74
N ILE A 199 -2.03 8.04 -5.08
CA ILE A 199 -2.32 6.88 -5.93
C ILE A 199 -1.29 5.76 -5.70
N LYS A 200 0.01 6.08 -5.71
CA LYS A 200 1.10 5.11 -5.48
C LYS A 200 1.08 4.46 -4.09
N GLN A 201 0.44 5.06 -3.09
CA GLN A 201 0.28 4.43 -1.77
C GLN A 201 -1.05 3.69 -1.62
N ILE A 202 -2.11 4.14 -2.31
CA ILE A 202 -3.45 3.56 -2.22
C ILE A 202 -3.58 2.31 -3.11
N GLU A 203 -2.98 2.29 -4.29
CA GLU A 203 -3.06 1.14 -5.21
C GLU A 203 -1.76 0.98 -6.00
N ILE A 204 -0.84 0.17 -5.49
CA ILE A 204 -0.02 -0.62 -6.40
C ILE A 204 -0.29 -2.07 -6.07
N ASN A 205 -1.46 -2.50 -6.55
CA ASN A 205 -1.87 -3.89 -6.60
C ASN A 205 -1.48 -4.47 -7.97
N ILE A 206 -1.67 -5.77 -8.14
CA ILE A 206 -1.33 -6.43 -9.40
C ILE A 206 -2.20 -5.93 -10.56
N ASP A 207 -3.46 -5.58 -10.31
CA ASP A 207 -4.41 -5.17 -11.35
C ASP A 207 -4.02 -3.84 -12.00
N TYR A 208 -3.53 -2.87 -11.21
CA TYR A 208 -2.98 -1.62 -11.70
C TYR A 208 -1.71 -1.86 -12.55
N ILE A 209 -0.85 -2.78 -12.13
CA ILE A 209 0.30 -3.15 -12.96
C ILE A 209 -0.15 -3.79 -14.28
N LEU A 210 -1.16 -4.66 -14.26
CA LEU A 210 -1.71 -5.27 -15.47
C LEU A 210 -2.37 -4.23 -16.40
N SER A 211 -3.02 -3.20 -15.87
CA SER A 211 -3.56 -2.11 -16.69
C SER A 211 -2.47 -1.27 -17.36
N LEU A 212 -1.37 -0.98 -16.66
CA LEU A 212 -0.19 -0.34 -17.27
C LEU A 212 0.44 -1.21 -18.36
N ILE A 213 0.48 -2.53 -18.16
CA ILE A 213 0.98 -3.48 -19.17
C ILE A 213 0.06 -3.50 -20.40
N LYS A 214 -1.26 -3.42 -20.22
CA LYS A 214 -2.22 -3.27 -21.33
C LYS A 214 -1.93 -2.03 -22.15
N GLN A 215 -1.74 -0.88 -21.51
CA GLN A 215 -1.40 0.36 -22.19
C GLN A 215 -0.07 0.29 -22.93
N TYR A 216 0.95 -0.32 -22.30
CA TYR A 216 2.26 -0.53 -22.94
C TYR A 216 2.15 -1.37 -24.22
N HIS A 217 1.27 -2.38 -24.19
CA HIS A 217 1.08 -3.31 -25.28
C HIS A 217 0.19 -2.74 -26.41
N GLU A 218 -0.80 -1.92 -26.09
CA GLU A 218 -1.64 -1.20 -27.06
C GLU A 218 -0.86 -0.16 -27.87
N LYS A 219 0.15 0.47 -27.27
CA LYS A 219 1.07 1.41 -27.95
C LYS A 219 2.21 0.72 -28.72
N HIS A 220 2.04 -0.55 -29.11
CA HIS A 220 3.02 -1.34 -29.86
C HIS A 220 4.42 -1.45 -29.21
N THR A 221 4.51 -1.40 -27.87
CA THR A 221 5.77 -1.74 -27.17
C THR A 221 6.91 -0.72 -27.38
N GLU A 222 6.66 0.41 -28.05
CA GLU A 222 7.68 1.43 -28.38
C GLU A 222 7.93 2.43 -27.25
N ASP A 223 6.95 2.63 -26.37
CA ASP A 223 6.97 3.64 -25.31
C ASP A 223 7.73 3.16 -24.06
N LYS A 224 9.06 3.33 -24.08
CA LYS A 224 9.95 2.96 -22.97
C LYS A 224 9.66 3.72 -21.68
N GLU A 225 8.93 4.83 -21.71
CA GLU A 225 8.55 5.56 -20.50
C GLU A 225 7.56 4.77 -19.65
N ILE A 226 6.64 4.03 -20.29
CA ILE A 226 5.67 3.18 -19.56
C ILE A 226 6.37 2.04 -18.82
N LEU A 227 7.40 1.42 -19.42
CA LEU A 227 8.21 0.41 -18.72
C LEU A 227 8.92 0.99 -17.49
N VAL A 228 9.38 2.25 -17.58
CA VAL A 228 10.00 2.94 -16.44
C VAL A 228 8.96 3.17 -15.35
N ASP A 229 7.75 3.58 -15.72
CA ASP A 229 6.67 3.84 -14.77
C ASP A 229 6.14 2.55 -14.12
N ILE A 230 6.03 1.43 -14.86
CA ILE A 230 5.75 0.09 -14.32
C ILE A 230 6.81 -0.31 -13.29
N ASN A 231 8.10 -0.21 -13.64
CA ASN A 231 9.17 -0.58 -12.72
C ASN A 231 9.21 0.32 -11.48
N LYS A 232 8.99 1.63 -11.64
CA LYS A 232 8.87 2.57 -10.51
C LYS A 232 7.70 2.19 -9.61
N ALA A 233 6.54 1.84 -10.19
CA ALA A 233 5.36 1.42 -9.44
C ALA A 233 5.64 0.15 -8.62
N ILE A 234 6.23 -0.88 -9.25
CA ILE A 234 6.64 -2.10 -8.56
C ILE A 234 7.63 -1.81 -7.43
N ASP A 235 8.62 -0.94 -7.68
CA ASP A 235 9.63 -0.60 -6.68
C ASP A 235 9.07 0.22 -5.51
N SER A 236 7.95 0.92 -5.67
CA SER A 236 7.28 1.61 -4.56
C SER A 236 6.46 0.70 -3.65
N SER A 237 6.03 -0.48 -4.10
CA SER A 237 5.20 -1.41 -3.30
C SER A 237 5.99 -2.61 -2.79
N VAL A 238 6.02 -2.81 -1.47
CA VAL A 238 6.70 -3.95 -0.84
C VAL A 238 6.11 -5.29 -1.31
N GLU A 239 4.79 -5.34 -1.47
CA GLU A 239 4.05 -6.51 -1.94
C GLU A 239 4.29 -6.85 -3.42
N LEU A 240 4.69 -5.88 -4.24
CA LEU A 240 5.01 -6.11 -5.64
C LEU A 240 6.50 -6.31 -5.88
N ARG A 241 7.38 -5.81 -5.00
CA ARG A 241 8.82 -6.06 -5.08
C ARG A 241 9.14 -7.55 -5.12
N ASN A 242 8.45 -8.38 -4.34
CA ASN A 242 8.66 -9.83 -4.34
C ASN A 242 8.15 -10.52 -5.64
N LYS A 243 7.32 -9.82 -6.42
CA LYS A 243 6.75 -10.24 -7.72
C LYS A 243 7.43 -9.54 -8.92
N LYS A 244 8.34 -8.58 -8.71
CA LYS A 244 9.00 -7.78 -9.76
C LYS A 244 9.57 -8.63 -10.90
N GLU A 245 10.28 -9.69 -10.52
CA GLU A 245 10.88 -10.60 -11.48
C GLU A 245 9.83 -11.31 -12.34
N LEU A 246 8.74 -11.80 -11.74
CA LEU A 246 7.64 -12.44 -12.46
C LEU A 246 6.98 -11.47 -13.44
N ILE A 247 6.71 -10.25 -13.00
CA ILE A 247 6.08 -9.20 -13.82
C ILE A 247 6.98 -8.85 -15.01
N ASN A 248 8.29 -8.65 -14.78
CA ASN A 248 9.22 -8.31 -15.85
C ASN A 248 9.40 -9.46 -16.85
N GLN A 249 9.41 -10.71 -16.37
CA GLN A 249 9.43 -11.87 -17.25
C GLN A 249 8.15 -11.98 -18.08
N PHE A 250 6.99 -11.70 -17.48
CA PHE A 250 5.72 -11.68 -18.19
C PHE A 250 5.70 -10.63 -19.31
N ILE A 251 6.10 -9.39 -19.00
CA ILE A 251 6.25 -8.29 -19.97
C ILE A 251 7.12 -8.70 -21.16
N THR A 252 8.21 -9.41 -20.91
CA THR A 252 9.14 -9.86 -21.96
C THR A 252 8.57 -11.02 -22.80
N SER A 253 7.62 -11.78 -22.24
CA SER A 253 7.03 -12.97 -22.88
C SER A 253 5.72 -12.70 -23.63
N LEU A 254 5.19 -11.47 -23.57
CA LEU A 254 3.93 -11.09 -24.19
C LEU A 254 4.05 -11.03 -25.72
N ASP A 255 3.01 -11.52 -26.41
CA ASP A 255 2.91 -11.55 -27.88
C ASP A 255 1.81 -10.60 -28.38
N VAL A 256 1.93 -10.15 -29.64
CA VAL A 256 1.08 -9.13 -30.24
C VAL A 256 -0.36 -9.65 -30.41
N GLY A 257 -1.27 -9.23 -29.52
CA GLY A 257 -2.70 -9.59 -29.53
C GLY A 257 -3.15 -10.44 -28.34
N ALA A 258 -2.29 -10.62 -27.33
CA ALA A 258 -2.56 -11.35 -26.09
C ALA A 258 -3.73 -10.75 -25.27
N ASN A 259 -4.54 -11.63 -24.67
CA ASN A 259 -5.47 -11.22 -23.61
C ASN A 259 -4.68 -11.21 -22.30
N ILE A 260 -4.24 -10.02 -21.90
CA ILE A 260 -3.29 -9.84 -20.79
C ILE A 260 -3.79 -10.45 -19.48
N ASP A 261 -5.09 -10.42 -19.18
CA ASP A 261 -5.61 -10.98 -17.93
C ASP A 261 -5.54 -12.52 -17.93
N GLU A 262 -5.96 -13.15 -19.03
CA GLU A 262 -5.90 -14.61 -19.15
C GLU A 262 -4.47 -15.13 -19.26
N ASP A 263 -3.62 -14.42 -20.00
CA ASP A 263 -2.25 -14.82 -20.24
C ASP A 263 -1.38 -14.60 -19.00
N TRP A 264 -1.68 -13.58 -18.20
CA TRP A 264 -1.11 -13.43 -16.86
C TRP A 264 -1.44 -14.63 -15.98
N GLN A 265 -2.72 -15.03 -15.91
CA GLN A 265 -3.13 -16.19 -15.11
C GLN A 265 -2.46 -17.49 -15.57
N LYS A 266 -2.36 -17.73 -16.88
CA LYS A 266 -1.63 -18.89 -17.43
C LYS A 266 -0.15 -18.83 -17.09
N PHE A 267 0.48 -17.66 -17.23
CA PHE A 267 1.89 -17.45 -16.93
C PHE A 267 2.19 -17.70 -15.45
N VAL A 268 1.40 -17.11 -14.55
CA VAL A 268 1.53 -17.27 -13.10
C VAL A 268 1.37 -18.74 -12.71
N ASN A 269 0.35 -19.44 -13.22
CA ASN A 269 0.13 -20.85 -12.90
C ASN A 269 1.29 -21.74 -13.37
N LYS A 270 1.83 -21.48 -14.58
CA LYS A 270 3.00 -22.20 -15.08
C LYS A 270 4.23 -21.96 -14.20
N ARG A 271 4.54 -20.69 -13.89
CA ARG A 271 5.70 -20.33 -13.04
C ARG A 271 5.57 -20.88 -11.62
N LYS A 272 4.37 -20.84 -11.04
CA LYS A 272 4.06 -21.39 -9.72
C LYS A 272 4.40 -22.89 -9.65
N ILE A 273 4.07 -23.67 -10.69
CA ILE A 273 4.41 -25.09 -10.75
C ILE A 273 5.92 -25.29 -10.92
N GLU A 274 6.56 -24.53 -11.83
CA GLU A 274 8.01 -24.63 -12.09
C GLU A 274 8.86 -24.30 -10.85
N GLU A 275 8.54 -23.21 -10.14
CA GLU A 275 9.26 -22.80 -8.94
C GLU A 275 9.06 -23.79 -7.78
N LEU A 276 7.85 -24.35 -7.62
CA LEU A 276 7.60 -25.37 -6.59
C LEU A 276 8.40 -26.66 -6.84
N GLU A 277 8.42 -27.14 -8.09
CA GLU A 277 9.23 -28.31 -8.47
C GLU A 277 10.72 -28.06 -8.24
N GLN A 278 11.20 -26.85 -8.51
CA GLN A 278 12.58 -26.46 -8.25
C GLN A 278 12.91 -26.50 -6.75
N ILE A 279 12.01 -25.98 -5.88
CA ILE A 279 12.17 -26.07 -4.42
C ILE A 279 12.20 -27.54 -3.95
N ILE A 280 11.30 -28.37 -4.48
CA ILE A 280 11.23 -29.80 -4.17
C ILE A 280 12.55 -30.49 -4.53
N LYS A 281 13.11 -30.18 -5.70
CA LYS A 281 14.37 -30.76 -6.17
C LYS A 281 15.57 -30.28 -5.34
N ASP A 282 15.68 -28.97 -5.10
CA ASP A 282 16.83 -28.38 -4.41
C ASP A 282 16.91 -28.82 -2.94
N GLU A 283 15.77 -28.94 -2.27
CA GLU A 283 15.71 -29.34 -0.86
C GLU A 283 15.54 -30.87 -0.68
N ASN A 284 15.39 -31.61 -1.78
CA ASN A 284 15.11 -33.05 -1.84
C ASN A 284 13.87 -33.42 -1.02
N LEU A 285 12.76 -32.72 -1.26
CA LEU A 285 11.49 -32.89 -0.55
C LEU A 285 10.69 -34.07 -1.11
N ASN A 286 9.79 -34.61 -0.29
CA ASN A 286 8.76 -35.50 -0.79
C ASN A 286 7.76 -34.70 -1.64
N ARG A 287 7.70 -34.99 -2.93
CA ARG A 287 6.88 -34.27 -3.92
C ARG A 287 5.41 -34.21 -3.51
N ASP A 288 4.74 -35.35 -3.34
CA ASP A 288 3.29 -35.40 -3.06
C ASP A 288 2.95 -34.70 -1.74
N ALA A 289 3.79 -34.88 -0.71
CA ALA A 289 3.62 -34.20 0.57
C ALA A 289 3.83 -32.69 0.46
N ALA A 290 4.81 -32.24 -0.34
CA ALA A 290 5.07 -30.82 -0.59
C ALA A 290 3.89 -30.16 -1.30
N TYR A 291 3.36 -30.78 -2.36
CA TYR A 291 2.16 -30.31 -3.06
C TYR A 291 0.96 -30.23 -2.13
N THR A 292 0.74 -31.26 -1.30
CA THR A 292 -0.36 -31.25 -0.33
C THR A 292 -0.19 -30.14 0.71
N PHE A 293 1.03 -29.92 1.18
CA PHE A 293 1.35 -28.89 2.17
C PHE A 293 1.08 -27.49 1.62
N VAL A 294 1.57 -27.20 0.41
CA VAL A 294 1.35 -25.91 -0.26
C VAL A 294 -0.12 -25.71 -0.60
N ASN A 295 -0.82 -26.74 -1.11
CA ASN A 295 -2.27 -26.67 -1.38
C ASN A 295 -3.07 -26.28 -0.12
N ASN A 296 -2.76 -26.90 1.02
CA ASN A 296 -3.41 -26.54 2.27
C ASN A 296 -3.07 -25.10 2.67
N ALA A 297 -1.83 -24.65 2.50
CA ALA A 297 -1.45 -23.27 2.80
C ALA A 297 -2.22 -22.25 1.95
N PHE A 298 -2.38 -22.50 0.65
CA PHE A 298 -3.16 -21.66 -0.26
C PHE A 298 -4.65 -21.66 0.08
N ARG A 299 -5.22 -22.81 0.44
CA ARG A 299 -6.62 -22.89 0.91
C ARG A 299 -6.82 -22.15 2.24
N ASP A 300 -5.87 -22.30 3.17
CA ASP A 300 -6.00 -21.82 4.54
C ASP A 300 -5.47 -20.37 4.71
N GLY A 301 -4.94 -19.77 3.63
CA GLY A 301 -4.44 -18.39 3.59
C GLY A 301 -3.17 -18.13 4.40
N HIS A 302 -2.50 -19.18 4.89
CA HIS A 302 -1.24 -19.06 5.64
C HIS A 302 -0.46 -20.37 5.63
N ILE A 303 0.85 -20.30 5.86
CA ILE A 303 1.66 -21.51 6.04
C ILE A 303 1.62 -21.99 7.48
N ALA A 304 1.32 -23.28 7.65
CA ALA A 304 1.39 -23.96 8.93
C ALA A 304 2.86 -24.14 9.38
N ILE A 305 3.36 -23.15 10.14
CA ILE A 305 4.71 -23.19 10.76
C ILE A 305 4.75 -24.22 11.91
N GLY A 306 3.62 -24.41 12.59
CA GLY A 306 3.41 -25.39 13.65
C GLY A 306 2.89 -26.76 13.17
N GLY A 307 3.09 -27.80 13.98
CA GLY A 307 2.55 -29.14 13.73
C GLY A 307 3.49 -30.11 13.00
N THR A 308 2.96 -31.28 12.65
CA THR A 308 3.72 -32.40 12.06
C THR A 308 3.61 -32.46 10.54
N ALA A 309 2.82 -31.60 9.89
CA ALA A 309 2.62 -31.63 8.44
C ALA A 309 3.94 -31.50 7.66
N ILE A 310 4.79 -30.53 8.04
CA ILE A 310 6.11 -30.32 7.43
C ILE A 310 7.06 -31.53 7.60
N THR A 311 6.85 -32.36 8.62
CA THR A 311 7.70 -33.54 8.85
C THR A 311 7.51 -34.64 7.80
N LYS A 312 6.37 -34.63 7.08
CA LYS A 312 6.11 -35.53 5.95
C LYS A 312 6.73 -35.00 4.65
N VAL A 313 6.98 -33.69 4.57
CA VAL A 313 7.58 -33.01 3.42
C VAL A 313 9.10 -33.18 3.41
N ILE A 314 9.72 -33.05 4.58
CA ILE A 314 11.18 -33.15 4.73
C ILE A 314 11.60 -34.63 4.70
N PRO A 315 12.66 -35.01 3.97
CA PRO A 315 13.18 -36.37 3.98
C PRO A 315 13.63 -36.81 5.38
N SER A 316 13.72 -38.13 5.58
CA SER A 316 14.06 -38.72 6.87
C SER A 316 15.52 -38.44 7.26
N VAL A 317 15.76 -37.30 7.90
CA VAL A 317 17.06 -36.97 8.54
C VAL A 317 17.09 -37.53 9.96
N THR A 318 18.27 -38.02 10.36
CA THR A 318 18.54 -38.61 11.68
C THR A 318 18.12 -37.64 12.78
N ARG A 319 17.24 -38.07 13.69
CA ARG A 319 16.65 -37.23 14.76
C ARG A 319 17.66 -36.77 15.83
N PHE A 320 18.89 -37.30 15.79
CA PHE A 320 19.88 -37.19 16.87
C PHE A 320 21.27 -36.75 16.37
N SER A 321 21.36 -35.83 15.40
CA SER A 321 22.65 -35.20 15.11
C SER A 321 23.00 -34.19 16.21
N LYS A 322 24.25 -34.21 16.69
CA LYS A 322 24.75 -33.28 17.72
C LYS A 322 24.73 -31.80 17.27
N THR A 323 24.50 -31.56 15.98
CA THR A 323 24.61 -30.27 15.28
C THR A 323 23.25 -29.62 14.99
N GLY A 324 22.11 -30.25 15.28
CA GLY A 324 20.79 -29.64 15.07
C GLY A 324 20.37 -29.50 13.58
N GLU A 325 21.02 -30.23 12.67
CA GLU A 325 20.83 -30.17 11.21
C GLU A 325 19.37 -30.34 10.78
N ARG A 326 18.58 -31.16 11.48
CA ARG A 326 17.16 -31.36 11.17
C ARG A 326 16.33 -30.11 11.45
N THR A 327 16.65 -29.36 12.49
CA THR A 327 15.97 -28.11 12.84
C THR A 327 16.33 -27.03 11.83
N GLN A 328 17.61 -26.91 11.47
CA GLN A 328 18.09 -25.97 10.45
C GLN A 328 17.48 -26.27 9.07
N LYS A 329 17.41 -27.55 8.67
CA LYS A 329 16.77 -27.94 7.41
C LYS A 329 15.27 -27.66 7.43
N ARG A 330 14.59 -27.86 8.55
CA ARG A 330 13.18 -27.48 8.70
C ARG A 330 12.97 -25.98 8.54
N GLU A 331 13.81 -25.16 9.16
CA GLU A 331 13.73 -23.70 9.04
C GLU A 331 14.03 -23.21 7.62
N SER A 332 15.03 -23.81 6.94
CA SER A 332 15.34 -23.50 5.54
C SER A 332 14.15 -23.80 4.62
N VAL A 333 13.57 -25.00 4.74
CA VAL A 333 12.43 -25.43 3.91
C VAL A 333 11.20 -24.56 4.19
N LEU A 334 10.91 -24.26 5.47
CA LEU A 334 9.80 -23.37 5.82
C LEU A 334 10.00 -21.95 5.27
N THR A 335 11.21 -21.40 5.35
CA THR A 335 11.52 -20.09 4.80
C THR A 335 11.32 -20.06 3.28
N ARG A 336 11.80 -21.07 2.55
CA ARG A 336 11.62 -21.16 1.09
C ARG A 336 10.16 -21.31 0.69
N LEU A 337 9.39 -22.16 1.39
CA LEU A 337 7.96 -22.32 1.13
C LEU A 337 7.17 -21.06 1.52
N ALA A 338 7.59 -20.34 2.56
CA ALA A 338 7.02 -19.04 2.95
C ALA A 338 7.21 -17.99 1.86
N GLN A 339 8.42 -17.85 1.35
CA GLN A 339 8.71 -16.95 0.23
C GLN A 339 7.92 -17.34 -1.03
N PHE A 340 7.80 -18.63 -1.33
CA PHE A 340 6.97 -19.12 -2.43
C PHE A 340 5.50 -18.74 -2.25
N PHE A 341 4.94 -18.93 -1.06
CA PHE A 341 3.57 -18.57 -0.75
C PHE A 341 3.32 -17.07 -0.88
N GLU A 342 4.15 -16.23 -0.24
CA GLU A 342 4.05 -14.76 -0.33
C GLU A 342 4.20 -14.22 -1.76
N ARG A 343 4.92 -14.94 -2.63
CA ARG A 343 5.12 -14.57 -4.03
C ARG A 343 3.89 -14.88 -4.89
N PHE A 344 3.17 -15.97 -4.62
CA PHE A 344 2.12 -16.48 -5.51
C PHE A 344 0.69 -16.42 -4.96
N PHE A 345 0.49 -16.31 -3.65
CA PHE A 345 -0.84 -16.40 -3.01
C PHE A 345 -1.84 -15.40 -3.59
N ASP A 346 -1.48 -14.10 -3.59
CA ASP A 346 -2.38 -13.02 -4.01
C ASP A 346 -2.68 -13.02 -5.51
N ILE A 347 -1.79 -13.60 -6.33
CA ILE A 347 -1.83 -13.50 -7.80
C ILE A 347 -2.39 -14.76 -8.49
N SER A 348 -2.68 -15.81 -7.72
CA SER A 348 -3.14 -17.12 -8.26
C SER A 348 -4.54 -17.53 -7.80
N ASN A 349 -5.35 -16.57 -7.32
CA ASN A 349 -6.71 -16.81 -6.82
C ASN A 349 -6.78 -17.89 -5.70
N GLY A 350 -5.71 -18.08 -4.92
CA GLY A 350 -5.70 -18.99 -3.78
C GLY A 350 -5.77 -20.49 -4.13
N ALA A 351 -5.54 -20.89 -5.38
CA ALA A 351 -5.56 -22.29 -5.80
C ALA A 351 -4.25 -22.68 -6.52
N LEU A 352 -3.88 -23.96 -6.41
CA LEU A 352 -2.65 -24.51 -6.99
C LEU A 352 -2.92 -25.09 -8.38
#